data_AF-A0A4W5JMT8-F1
#
_entry.id   AF-A0A4W5JMT8-F1
#
_cell.length_a   1.000
_cell.length_b   1.000
_cell.length_c   1.000
_cell.angle_alpha   90.00
_cell.angle_beta   90.00
_cell.angle_gamma   90.00
#
_symmetry.space_group_name_H-M   'P 1'
#
loop_
_entity.id
_entity.type
_entity.pdbx_description
1 polymer ?
#
loop_
_entity_poly.entity_id
_entity_poly.type
_entity_poly.pdbx_seq_one_letter_code
_entity_poly.pdbx_strand_id
1 'polypeptide(L)'
;MDCIACSLFDCYLQNKCVEFNTNTPPGTQAGMCGVIEQKDEGGQQTDSACGAQTQPGHAGLCEKHYREYLVSLINGHSIDPAPLFNANEMVLACRRYQVDDARGEMEDDVTYYPRVLEKLIDEVPLGDKVPRKK
;
A
#
# COMPACT_ATOMS: atom_id res chain seq x y z
N MET A 1 -0.16 -18.94 -5.39
CA MET A 1 0.29 -18.43 -4.08
C MET A 1 -0.23 -17.01 -4.02
N ASP A 2 -1.30 -16.79 -3.27
CA ASP A 2 -1.89 -15.45 -3.14
C ASP A 2 -0.94 -14.58 -2.31
N CYS A 3 -0.71 -13.36 -2.78
CA CYS A 3 0.21 -12.44 -2.13
C CYS A 3 -0.48 -11.82 -0.90
N ILE A 4 -0.03 -12.20 0.31
CA ILE A 4 -0.61 -11.74 1.60
C ILE A 4 -0.73 -10.21 1.65
N ALA A 5 0.26 -9.48 1.14
CA ALA A 5 0.26 -8.02 1.16
C ALA A 5 -0.83 -7.42 0.24
N CYS A 6 -1.09 -8.02 -0.92
CA CYS A 6 -2.17 -7.57 -1.80
C CYS A 6 -3.52 -7.77 -1.13
N SER A 7 -3.75 -8.93 -0.51
CA SER A 7 -4.97 -9.20 0.25
C SER A 7 -5.19 -8.21 1.41
N LEU A 8 -4.11 -7.80 2.09
CA LEU A 8 -4.19 -6.81 3.17
C LEU A 8 -4.62 -5.43 2.65
N PHE A 9 -4.04 -4.96 1.55
CA PHE A 9 -4.41 -3.67 0.94
C PHE A 9 -5.82 -3.69 0.37
N ASP A 10 -6.21 -4.78 -0.30
CA ASP A 10 -7.56 -4.97 -0.83
C ASP A 10 -8.60 -4.87 0.31
N CYS A 11 -8.41 -5.64 1.39
CA CYS A 11 -9.29 -5.59 2.57
C CYS A 11 -9.34 -4.19 3.20
N TYR A 12 -8.19 -3.51 3.27
CA TYR A 12 -8.14 -2.17 3.83
C TYR A 12 -8.89 -1.13 3.00
N LEU A 13 -8.75 -1.19 1.67
CA LEU A 13 -9.53 -0.35 0.75
C LEU A 13 -11.03 -0.66 0.84
N GLN A 14 -11.42 -1.93 0.94
CA GLN A 14 -12.82 -2.33 1.16
C GLN A 14 -13.38 -1.73 2.46
N ASN A 15 -12.65 -1.81 3.57
CA ASN A 15 -13.06 -1.25 4.87
C ASN A 15 -13.20 0.28 4.83
N LYS A 16 -12.48 0.95 3.92
CA LYS A 16 -12.58 2.40 3.68
C LYS A 16 -13.58 2.74 2.57
N CYS A 17 -14.32 1.76 2.05
CA CYS A 17 -15.29 1.90 0.96
C CYS A 17 -14.68 2.53 -0.31
N VAL A 18 -13.41 2.23 -0.61
CA VAL A 18 -12.76 2.64 -1.85
C VAL A 18 -12.83 1.50 -2.86
N GLU A 19 -13.39 1.78 -4.03
CA GLU A 19 -13.46 0.82 -5.13
C GLU A 19 -12.07 0.58 -5.75
N PHE A 20 -11.80 -0.67 -6.11
CA PHE A 20 -10.62 -1.08 -6.85
C PHE A 20 -10.95 -2.24 -7.78
N ASN A 21 -10.13 -2.38 -8.82
CA ASN A 21 -10.29 -3.41 -9.83
C ASN A 21 -9.51 -4.66 -9.42
N THR A 22 -10.15 -5.82 -9.59
CA THR A 22 -9.51 -7.13 -9.45
C THR A 22 -9.56 -7.94 -10.76
N ASN A 23 -10.50 -7.61 -11.64
CA ASN A 23 -10.67 -8.25 -12.93
C ASN A 23 -9.83 -7.59 -14.00
N THR A 24 -9.24 -8.41 -14.88
CA THR A 24 -8.52 -7.96 -16.06
C THR A 24 -9.47 -7.19 -16.99
N PRO A 25 -9.15 -5.94 -17.38
CA PRO A 25 -10.01 -5.15 -18.27
C PRO A 25 -10.21 -5.81 -19.64
N PRO A 26 -11.40 -5.70 -20.26
CA PRO A 26 -11.62 -6.21 -21.61
C PRO A 26 -10.63 -5.64 -22.62
N GLY A 27 -10.10 -6.49 -23.50
CA GLY A 27 -9.14 -6.08 -24.53
C GLY A 27 -7.68 -6.00 -24.09
N THR A 28 -7.36 -6.35 -22.84
CA THR A 28 -5.96 -6.48 -22.38
C THR A 28 -5.43 -7.91 -22.54
N GLN A 29 -4.14 -8.05 -22.81
CA GLN A 29 -3.49 -9.35 -22.93
C GLN A 29 -3.50 -10.06 -21.56
N ALA A 30 -4.13 -11.24 -21.50
CA ALA A 30 -4.15 -12.04 -20.28
C ALA A 30 -2.78 -12.70 -20.02
N GLY A 31 -2.38 -12.77 -18.75
CA GLY A 31 -1.21 -13.54 -18.30
C GLY A 31 0.10 -12.75 -18.18
N MET A 32 0.24 -11.60 -18.84
CA MET A 32 1.43 -10.76 -18.80
C MET A 32 1.09 -9.30 -18.52
N CYS A 33 1.86 -8.66 -17.66
CA CYS A 33 1.62 -7.28 -17.27
C CYS A 33 1.96 -6.32 -18.41
N GLY A 34 0.97 -5.55 -18.85
CA GLY A 34 1.08 -4.59 -19.94
C GLY A 34 1.55 -3.18 -19.55
N VAL A 35 1.90 -2.93 -18.28
CA VAL A 35 2.41 -1.62 -17.84
C VAL A 35 3.67 -1.30 -18.61
N ILE A 36 3.72 -0.13 -19.26
CA ILE A 36 4.90 0.30 -20.01
C ILE A 36 5.94 0.82 -19.02
N GLU A 37 7.14 0.27 -19.10
CA GLU A 37 8.31 0.67 -18.32
C GLU A 37 9.40 1.15 -19.28
N GLN A 38 10.12 2.20 -18.87
CA GLN A 38 11.34 2.63 -19.54
C GLN A 38 12.50 1.74 -19.07
N LYS A 39 12.95 0.81 -19.91
CA LYS A 39 14.05 -0.11 -19.60
C LYS A 39 15.36 0.44 -20.12
N ASP A 40 16.43 0.21 -19.37
CA ASP A 40 17.78 0.54 -19.80
C ASP A 40 18.45 -0.73 -20.35
N GLU A 41 18.66 -0.76 -21.65
CA GLU A 41 19.35 -1.85 -22.35
C GLU A 41 20.62 -1.30 -23.00
N GLY A 42 21.75 -1.55 -22.34
CA GLY A 42 23.06 -1.13 -22.85
C GLY A 42 23.26 0.39 -22.89
N GLY A 43 22.64 1.14 -21.98
CA GLY A 43 22.71 2.60 -21.91
C GLY A 43 21.69 3.31 -22.80
N GLN A 44 20.83 2.57 -23.51
CA GLN A 44 19.73 3.13 -24.28
C GLN A 44 18.40 2.85 -23.56
N GLN A 45 17.61 3.91 -23.38
CA GLN A 45 16.31 3.84 -22.73
C GLN A 45 15.24 3.53 -23.77
N THR A 46 14.50 2.43 -23.58
CA THR A 46 13.42 2.01 -24.46
C THR A 46 12.14 1.75 -23.66
N ASP A 47 11.00 2.21 -24.20
CA ASP A 47 9.70 1.93 -23.61
C ASP A 47 9.24 0.54 -24.04
N SER A 48 9.02 -0.33 -23.07
CA SER A 48 8.53 -1.69 -23.32
C SER A 48 7.60 -2.16 -22.22
N ALA A 49 6.72 -3.11 -22.53
CA ALA A 49 5.86 -3.70 -21.50
C ALA A 49 6.69 -4.37 -20.40
N CYS A 50 6.23 -4.26 -19.17
CA CYS A 50 6.79 -4.94 -18.00
C CYS A 50 6.97 -6.44 -18.30
N GLY A 51 5.92 -7.08 -18.82
CA GLY A 51 5.95 -8.48 -19.27
C GLY A 51 5.97 -9.51 -18.14
N ALA A 52 6.03 -9.08 -16.86
CA ALA A 52 5.97 -9.96 -15.71
C ALA A 52 4.62 -10.70 -15.61
N GLN A 53 4.64 -11.90 -15.06
CA GLN A 53 3.45 -12.74 -14.90
C GLN A 53 2.36 -12.05 -14.06
N THR A 54 1.12 -12.06 -14.54
CA THR A 54 -0.05 -11.59 -13.79
C THR A 54 -0.67 -12.71 -12.97
N GLN A 55 -1.36 -12.36 -11.89
CA GLN A 55 -2.14 -13.31 -11.09
C GLN A 55 -3.65 -13.01 -11.24
N PRO A 56 -4.54 -14.02 -11.11
CA PRO A 56 -5.96 -13.78 -10.97
C PRO A 56 -6.23 -12.81 -9.81
N GLY A 57 -7.21 -11.91 -9.97
CA GLY A 57 -7.55 -10.92 -8.93
C GLY A 57 -6.67 -9.67 -8.91
N HIS A 58 -5.60 -9.58 -9.73
CA HIS A 58 -4.71 -8.41 -9.78
C HIS A 58 -4.99 -7.47 -10.97
N ALA A 59 -6.21 -7.45 -11.50
CA ALA A 59 -6.62 -6.59 -12.61
C ALA A 59 -5.73 -6.67 -13.88
N GLY A 60 -5.11 -7.83 -14.13
CA GLY A 60 -4.17 -7.98 -15.25
C GLY A 60 -2.80 -7.33 -15.03
N LEU A 61 -2.45 -7.02 -13.78
CA LEU A 61 -1.15 -6.48 -13.37
C LEU A 61 -0.29 -7.57 -12.71
N CYS A 62 1.03 -7.42 -12.79
CA CYS A 62 1.94 -8.21 -11.95
C CYS A 62 1.86 -7.74 -10.50
N GLU A 63 2.39 -8.52 -9.56
CA GLU A 63 2.31 -8.19 -8.12
C GLU A 63 2.84 -6.78 -7.78
N LYS A 64 4.00 -6.40 -8.34
CA LYS A 64 4.60 -5.08 -8.16
C LYS A 64 3.62 -3.97 -8.58
N HIS A 65 3.17 -4.01 -9.83
CA HIS A 65 2.30 -2.98 -10.39
C HIS A 65 0.90 -2.99 -9.78
N TYR A 66 0.39 -4.15 -9.36
CA TYR A 66 -0.87 -4.21 -8.63
C TYR A 66 -0.76 -3.50 -7.28
N ARG A 67 0.32 -3.73 -6.52
CA ARG A 67 0.56 -2.99 -5.27
C ARG A 67 0.70 -1.48 -5.50
N GLU A 68 1.43 -1.07 -6.53
CA GLU A 68 1.55 0.35 -6.89
C GLU A 68 0.19 0.96 -7.23
N TYR A 69 -0.67 0.22 -7.94
CA TYR A 69 -2.05 0.60 -8.18
C TYR A 69 -2.84 0.78 -6.89
N LEU A 70 -2.83 -0.19 -5.97
CA LEU A 70 -3.54 -0.06 -4.68
C LEU A 70 -3.01 1.10 -3.83
N VAL A 71 -1.69 1.28 -3.78
CA VAL A 71 -1.05 2.41 -3.09
C VAL A 71 -1.46 3.75 -3.71
N SER A 72 -1.63 3.81 -5.04
CA SER A 72 -2.14 5.01 -5.72
C SER A 72 -3.56 5.38 -5.27
N LEU A 73 -4.40 4.38 -4.96
CA LEU A 73 -5.74 4.59 -4.43
C LEU A 73 -5.68 5.05 -2.96
N ILE A 74 -4.89 4.38 -2.12
CA ILE A 74 -4.67 4.76 -0.72
C ILE A 74 -4.23 6.23 -0.64
N ASN A 75 -3.21 6.59 -1.42
CA ASN A 75 -2.71 7.96 -1.51
C ASN A 75 -3.75 8.93 -2.07
N GLY A 76 -4.41 8.54 -3.17
CA GLY A 76 -5.44 9.35 -3.82
C GLY A 76 -6.59 9.72 -2.89
N HIS A 77 -6.96 8.82 -1.98
CA HIS A 77 -8.03 9.02 -0.98
C HIS A 77 -7.52 9.51 0.38
N SER A 78 -6.23 9.79 0.52
CA SER A 78 -5.61 10.23 1.79
C SER A 78 -5.87 9.29 2.96
N ILE A 79 -5.83 7.99 2.69
CA ILE A 79 -6.00 6.97 3.70
C ILE A 79 -4.67 6.75 4.42
N ASP A 80 -4.71 6.80 5.75
CA ASP A 80 -3.53 6.55 6.58
C ASP A 80 -3.14 5.06 6.54
N PRO A 81 -1.87 4.69 6.29
CA PRO A 81 -1.43 3.29 6.29
C PRO A 81 -1.18 2.72 7.69
N ALA A 82 -1.07 3.54 8.74
CA ALA A 82 -0.71 3.10 10.09
C ALA A 82 -1.60 1.98 10.67
N PRO A 83 -2.92 1.92 10.39
CA PRO A 83 -3.76 0.79 10.82
C PRO A 83 -3.38 -0.57 10.24
N LEU A 84 -2.54 -0.61 9.19
CA LEU A 84 -2.00 -1.84 8.62
C LEU A 84 -0.73 -2.33 9.32
N PHE A 85 -0.12 -1.50 10.16
CA PHE A 85 1.12 -1.84 10.83
C PHE A 85 0.92 -2.95 11.84
N ASN A 86 1.82 -3.92 11.84
CA ASN A 86 1.97 -4.81 12.99
C ASN A 86 2.63 -4.06 14.17
N ALA A 87 2.65 -4.68 15.34
CA ALA A 87 3.21 -4.11 16.56
C ALA A 87 4.65 -3.55 16.39
N ASN A 88 5.52 -4.28 15.69
CA ASN A 88 6.90 -3.84 15.49
C ASN A 88 6.98 -2.65 14.53
N GLU A 89 6.20 -2.67 13.45
CA GLU A 89 6.14 -1.57 12.49
C GLU A 89 5.63 -0.28 13.14
N MET A 90 4.64 -0.38 14.02
CA MET A 90 4.10 0.74 14.77
C MET A 90 5.15 1.37 15.69
N VAL A 91 5.86 0.56 16.49
CA VAL A 91 6.94 1.04 17.37
C VAL A 91 8.08 1.67 16.55
N LEU A 92 8.43 1.08 15.41
CA LEU A 92 9.44 1.65 14.51
C LEU A 92 8.99 2.97 13.89
N ALA A 93 7.71 3.12 13.54
CA ALA A 93 7.14 4.37 13.06
C ALA A 93 7.20 5.45 14.16
N CYS A 94 6.80 5.10 15.39
CA CYS A 94 6.86 6.03 16.53
C CYS A 94 8.28 6.55 16.75
N ARG A 95 9.28 5.66 16.76
CA ARG A 95 10.70 6.04 16.89
C ARG A 95 11.19 6.93 15.75
N ARG A 96 10.78 6.63 14.51
CA ARG A 96 11.18 7.40 13.33
C ARG A 96 10.65 8.82 13.39
N TYR A 97 9.40 8.99 13.81
CA TYR A 97 8.72 10.28 13.85
C TYR A 97 8.75 10.94 15.24
N GLN A 98 9.47 10.34 16.19
CA GLN A 98 9.62 10.83 17.56
C GLN A 98 8.28 10.98 18.32
N VAL A 99 7.32 10.11 17.99
CA VAL A 99 6.07 9.96 18.74
C VAL A 99 6.37 9.14 19.99
N ASP A 100 5.95 9.65 21.15
CA ASP A 100 6.14 8.95 22.41
C ASP A 100 5.20 7.73 22.52
N ASP A 101 5.81 6.54 22.55
CA ASP A 101 5.18 5.23 22.63
C ASP A 101 5.35 4.57 24.01
N ALA A 102 5.63 5.36 25.07
CA ALA A 102 5.78 4.84 26.42
C ALA A 102 4.54 4.04 26.85
N ARG A 103 4.80 2.88 27.44
CA ARG A 103 3.78 1.96 27.95
C ARG A 103 3.59 2.17 29.45
N GLY A 104 2.33 2.25 29.89
CA GLY A 104 2.01 2.36 31.31
C GLY A 104 2.33 1.07 32.09
N GLU A 105 2.58 1.17 33.39
CA GLU A 105 3.02 0.02 34.23
C GLU A 105 2.06 -1.18 34.23
N MET A 106 0.77 -0.93 34.01
CA MET A 106 -0.28 -1.97 33.98
C MET A 106 -1.04 -1.98 32.65
N GLU A 107 -0.49 -1.35 31.61
CA GLU A 107 -1.19 -1.23 30.33
C GLU A 107 -1.04 -2.51 29.50
N ASP A 108 -2.17 -3.14 29.17
CA ASP A 108 -2.22 -4.31 28.31
C ASP A 108 -2.13 -3.93 26.82
N ASP A 109 -1.92 -4.94 25.96
CA ASP A 109 -1.78 -4.74 24.52
C ASP A 109 -3.05 -4.15 23.89
N VAL A 110 -4.21 -4.53 24.41
CA VAL A 110 -5.53 -4.11 23.90
C VAL A 110 -5.75 -2.62 24.09
N THR A 111 -5.17 -2.04 25.15
CA THR A 111 -5.23 -0.60 25.43
C THR A 111 -4.06 0.15 24.80
N TYR A 112 -2.86 -0.44 24.87
CA TYR A 112 -1.62 0.17 24.38
C TYR A 112 -1.65 0.47 22.88
N TYR A 113 -1.98 -0.53 22.06
CA TYR A 113 -1.87 -0.39 20.60
C TYR A 113 -2.84 0.63 20.00
N PRO A 114 -4.15 0.64 20.35
CA PRO A 114 -5.06 1.65 19.82
C PRO A 114 -4.66 3.07 20.23
N ARG A 115 -4.24 3.28 21.48
CA ARG A 115 -3.79 4.59 21.98
C ARG A 115 -2.57 5.10 21.21
N VAL A 116 -1.56 4.25 21.03
CA VAL A 116 -0.33 4.62 20.30
C VAL A 116 -0.63 4.85 18.82
N LEU A 117 -1.52 4.05 18.22
CA LEU A 117 -1.96 4.25 16.84
C LEU A 117 -2.69 5.59 16.66
N GLU A 118 -3.63 5.92 17.55
CA GLU A 118 -4.35 7.20 17.52
C GLU A 118 -3.36 8.37 17.62
N LYS A 119 -2.45 8.32 18.60
CA LYS A 119 -1.41 9.33 18.77
C LYS A 119 -0.50 9.47 17.54
N LEU A 120 -0.11 8.36 16.92
CA LEU A 120 0.71 8.36 15.71
C LEU A 120 0.00 9.07 14.54
N ILE A 121 -1.29 8.79 14.34
CA ILE A 121 -2.10 9.38 13.28
C ILE A 121 -2.31 10.89 13.53
N ASP A 122 -2.51 11.28 14.80
CA ASP A 122 -2.74 12.67 15.17
C ASP A 122 -1.48 13.53 15.06
N GLU A 123 -0.31 12.99 15.46
CA GLU A 123 0.96 13.75 15.50
C GLU A 123 1.74 13.72 14.18
N VAL A 124 1.55 12.67 13.35
CA VAL A 124 2.32 12.46 12.12
C VAL A 124 1.44 12.61 10.89
N PRO A 125 1.50 13.75 10.17
CA PRO A 125 0.70 13.93 8.97
C PRO A 125 1.18 13.04 7.84
N LEU A 126 0.25 12.66 6.96
CA LEU A 126 0.59 12.00 5.70
C LEU A 126 1.44 12.93 4.82
N GLY A 127 2.37 12.38 4.05
CA GLY A 127 3.31 13.19 3.27
C GLY A 127 2.65 14.22 2.34
N ASP A 128 3.06 15.49 2.48
CA ASP A 128 2.49 16.62 1.73
C ASP A 128 2.82 16.62 0.25
N LYS A 129 3.92 15.96 -0.13
CA LYS A 129 4.39 15.85 -1.51
C LYS A 129 3.75 14.71 -2.28
N VAL A 130 2.90 13.91 -1.63
CA VAL A 130 2.20 12.79 -2.26
C VAL A 130 1.01 13.35 -3.06
N PRO A 131 0.90 13.05 -4.36
CA PRO A 131 -0.27 13.45 -5.15
C PRO A 131 -1.56 12.82 -4.62
N ARG A 132 -2.61 13.64 -4.42
CA ARG A 132 -3.93 13.25 -3.91
C ARG A 132 -5.02 13.63 -4.91
N LYS A 133 -6.13 12.89 -4.95
CA LYS A 133 -7.30 13.30 -5.76
C LYS A 133 -7.90 14.56 -5.13
N LYS A 134 -8.26 15.53 -5.97
CA LYS A 134 -8.96 16.75 -5.55
C LYS A 134 -10.47 16.52 -5.53
#